data_AF-A0A1S1Z4F9-F1
#
_entry.id   AF-A0A1S1Z4F9-F1
#
_cell.length_a   1.000
_cell.length_b   1.000
_cell.length_c   1.000
_cell.angle_alpha   90.00
_cell.angle_beta   90.00
_cell.angle_gamma   90.00
#
_symmetry.space_group_name_H-M   'P 1'
#
loop_
_entity.id
_entity.type
_entity.pdbx_description
1 polymer ?
#
loop_
_entity_poly.entity_id
_entity_poly.type
_entity_poly.pdbx_seq_one_letter_code
_entity_poly.pdbx_strand_id
1 'polypeptide(L)'
;MKAILTRNNYHPLQTTGSFQLLDDDQNEIFCCDTLELPWKENKNRISCIPTGNYKATFRTVGAYANRAFHIQEQDGKEVNGRSHILIHSGNFFTDTKGCVLLGRGYADLELKTKSKNISKDGILDLLNSGKTISELIGLVCDFDLEIITSQKESTSEEEEEIYIKEGDLVIVDVSSSLNLRTSTSAKSRIIERLKKGTKLKVIAIKEEWSKVETQGIEGWVAKKYISLEGEYPAVKIKSGYLNIREEGQASAVKVLDQGLNNLEKVEILEEKNDWLRVRCRVLSGFVHNEYLRKGI
;
A
#
# COMPACT_ATOMS: atom_id res chain seq x y z
N MET A 1 13.90 -20.98 9.86
CA MET A 1 13.43 -19.84 9.03
C MET A 1 12.31 -19.08 9.70
N LYS A 2 12.36 -17.75 9.64
CA LYS A 2 11.37 -16.83 10.20
C LYS A 2 10.87 -15.89 9.13
N ALA A 3 9.57 -15.68 9.03
CA ALA A 3 8.97 -14.65 8.23
C ALA A 3 8.44 -13.50 9.07
N ILE A 4 8.53 -12.29 8.55
CA ILE A 4 7.99 -11.08 9.15
C ILE A 4 7.03 -10.45 8.15
N LEU A 5 5.75 -10.35 8.51
CA LEU A 5 4.76 -9.57 7.80
C LEU A 5 4.59 -8.24 8.54
N THR A 6 4.96 -7.15 7.87
CA THR A 6 4.81 -5.79 8.40
C THR A 6 3.67 -5.10 7.69
N ARG A 7 2.64 -4.71 8.43
CA ARG A 7 1.56 -3.84 7.91
C ARG A 7 2.05 -2.40 7.88
N ASN A 8 1.96 -1.80 6.70
CA ASN A 8 2.56 -0.49 6.42
C ASN A 8 1.49 0.60 6.23
N ASN A 9 0.37 0.27 5.60
CA ASN A 9 -0.70 1.23 5.31
C ASN A 9 -2.08 0.62 5.51
N TYR A 10 -2.96 1.35 6.20
CA TYR A 10 -4.34 0.96 6.48
C TYR A 10 -5.30 1.84 5.69
N HIS A 11 -5.76 1.35 4.56
CA HIS A 11 -6.84 1.97 3.81
C HIS A 11 -8.20 1.41 4.29
N PRO A 12 -9.31 2.18 4.26
CA PRO A 12 -10.63 1.69 4.68
C PRO A 12 -11.13 0.40 4.00
N LEU A 13 -10.57 0.06 2.83
CA LEU A 13 -10.89 -1.14 2.06
C LEU A 13 -9.81 -2.23 2.12
N GLN A 14 -8.56 -1.88 2.43
CA GLN A 14 -7.44 -2.82 2.37
C GLN A 14 -6.29 -2.43 3.29
N THR A 15 -5.50 -3.41 3.71
CA THR A 15 -4.22 -3.19 4.36
C THR A 15 -3.11 -3.67 3.42
N THR A 16 -2.18 -2.78 3.10
CA THR A 16 -0.97 -3.14 2.37
C THR A 16 0.22 -3.22 3.32
N GLY A 17 1.16 -4.10 2.98
CA GLY A 17 2.30 -4.38 3.82
C GLY A 17 3.43 -5.01 3.03
N SER A 18 4.41 -5.48 3.76
CA SER A 18 5.56 -6.22 3.24
C SER A 18 5.68 -7.56 3.95
N PHE A 19 6.27 -8.51 3.27
CA PHE A 19 6.63 -9.81 3.81
C PHE A 19 8.11 -10.06 3.55
N GLN A 20 8.84 -10.47 4.57
CA GLN A 20 10.24 -10.86 4.50
C GLN A 20 10.38 -12.28 5.04
N LEU A 21 11.22 -13.10 4.41
CA LEU A 21 11.64 -14.41 4.90
C LEU A 21 13.14 -14.35 5.18
N LEU A 22 13.50 -14.73 6.39
CA LEU A 22 14.86 -14.77 6.90
C LEU A 22 15.30 -16.23 7.06
N ASP A 23 16.54 -16.51 6.65
CA ASP A 23 17.20 -17.78 6.97
C ASP A 23 17.60 -17.85 8.46
N ASP A 24 18.28 -18.93 8.85
CA ASP A 24 18.66 -19.15 10.26
C ASP A 24 19.80 -18.21 10.71
N ASP A 25 20.52 -17.61 9.77
CA ASP A 25 21.57 -16.60 10.01
C ASP A 25 21.02 -15.15 9.97
N GLN A 26 19.70 -14.99 9.88
CA GLN A 26 18.97 -13.72 9.75
C GLN A 26 19.21 -12.96 8.44
N ASN A 27 19.72 -13.62 7.40
CA ASN A 27 19.80 -13.00 6.08
C ASN A 27 18.43 -13.02 5.41
N GLU A 28 18.06 -11.92 4.75
CA GLU A 28 16.87 -11.88 3.92
C GLU A 28 17.08 -12.72 2.66
N ILE A 29 16.26 -13.75 2.49
CA ILE A 29 16.31 -14.66 1.33
C ILE A 29 15.10 -14.50 0.41
N PHE A 30 14.06 -13.80 0.87
CA PHE A 30 12.88 -13.48 0.06
C PHE A 30 12.13 -12.30 0.64
N CYS A 31 11.69 -11.39 -0.23
CA CYS A 31 10.76 -10.33 0.13
C CYS A 31 9.70 -10.08 -0.95
N CYS A 32 8.54 -9.62 -0.50
CA CYS A 32 7.42 -9.29 -1.35
C CYS A 32 6.41 -8.35 -0.65
N ASP A 33 5.35 -8.02 -1.38
CA ASP A 33 4.25 -7.16 -0.95
C ASP A 33 3.07 -7.99 -0.46
N THR A 34 2.33 -7.44 0.50
CA THR A 34 1.12 -8.08 1.03
C THR A 34 -0.14 -7.29 0.76
N LEU A 35 -1.26 -7.99 0.63
CA LEU A 35 -2.58 -7.38 0.59
C LEU A 35 -3.53 -8.17 1.50
N GLU A 36 -4.14 -7.47 2.45
CA GLU A 36 -5.12 -8.00 3.41
C GLU A 36 -6.37 -7.11 3.44
N LEU A 37 -7.42 -7.55 4.14
CA LEU A 37 -8.50 -6.67 4.56
C LEU A 37 -8.04 -5.77 5.73
N PRO A 38 -8.68 -4.60 5.94
CA PRO A 38 -8.41 -3.79 7.12
C PRO A 38 -8.79 -4.55 8.40
N TRP A 39 -8.20 -4.13 9.51
CA TRP A 39 -8.57 -4.64 10.82
C TRP A 39 -10.03 -4.29 11.14
N LYS A 40 -10.84 -5.30 11.45
CA LYS A 40 -12.23 -5.17 11.89
C LYS A 40 -12.48 -6.09 13.08
N GLU A 41 -11.69 -5.91 14.13
CA GLU A 41 -11.85 -6.62 15.41
C GLU A 41 -11.80 -8.15 15.25
N ASN A 42 -10.83 -8.64 14.47
CA ASN A 42 -10.64 -10.08 14.19
C ASN A 42 -11.87 -10.79 13.58
N LYS A 43 -12.82 -10.07 12.97
CA LYS A 43 -14.04 -10.68 12.42
C LYS A 43 -13.74 -11.61 11.25
N ASN A 44 -14.36 -12.79 11.28
CA ASN A 44 -14.13 -13.83 10.29
C ASN A 44 -14.50 -13.36 8.87
N ARG A 45 -13.58 -13.58 7.92
CA ARG A 45 -13.69 -13.24 6.49
C ARG A 45 -13.76 -11.76 6.10
N ILE A 46 -13.79 -10.86 7.07
CA ILE A 46 -13.95 -9.43 6.84
C ILE A 46 -12.83 -8.59 7.47
N SER A 47 -11.90 -9.23 8.19
CA SER A 47 -10.75 -8.64 8.86
C SER A 47 -9.48 -9.38 8.49
N CYS A 48 -8.35 -8.68 8.47
CA CYS A 48 -7.05 -9.30 8.70
C CYS A 48 -6.98 -9.94 10.10
N ILE A 49 -6.06 -10.89 10.29
CA ILE A 49 -5.85 -11.54 11.60
C ILE A 49 -5.06 -10.63 12.56
N PRO A 50 -5.05 -10.90 13.88
CA PRO A 50 -4.33 -10.05 14.82
C PRO A 50 -2.82 -10.00 14.50
N THR A 51 -2.15 -8.97 15.01
CA THR A 51 -0.68 -9.03 15.13
C THR A 51 -0.31 -10.11 16.14
N GLY A 52 0.88 -10.66 15.99
CA GLY A 52 1.35 -11.73 16.88
C GLY A 52 2.24 -12.74 16.17
N ASN A 53 2.47 -13.85 16.86
CA ASN A 53 3.34 -14.91 16.39
C ASN A 53 2.51 -16.13 16.02
N TYR A 54 2.72 -16.63 14.81
CA TYR A 54 1.97 -17.70 14.19
C TYR A 54 2.92 -18.71 13.55
N LYS A 55 2.39 -19.86 13.15
CA LYS A 55 3.07 -20.82 12.30
C LYS A 55 2.39 -20.86 10.94
N ALA A 56 3.15 -20.78 9.86
CA ALA A 56 2.65 -20.92 8.50
C ALA A 56 3.14 -22.24 7.92
N THR A 57 2.23 -23.17 7.59
CA THR A 57 2.57 -24.49 7.06
C THR A 57 2.02 -24.67 5.66
N PHE A 58 2.85 -25.05 4.70
CA PHE A 58 2.45 -25.31 3.33
C PHE A 58 1.42 -26.46 3.26
N ARG A 59 0.36 -26.28 2.48
CA ARG A 59 -0.67 -27.31 2.27
C ARG A 59 -1.05 -27.43 0.80
N THR A 60 -1.31 -28.67 0.41
CA THR A 60 -1.91 -29.02 -0.88
C THR A 60 -3.24 -29.73 -0.62
N VAL A 61 -4.38 -29.03 -0.69
CA VAL A 61 -5.69 -29.69 -0.55
C VAL A 61 -6.65 -29.22 -1.64
N GLY A 62 -7.24 -30.17 -2.36
CA GLY A 62 -8.31 -29.96 -3.35
C GLY A 62 -7.91 -30.21 -4.81
N ALA A 63 -8.89 -30.51 -5.67
CA ALA A 63 -8.73 -30.78 -7.11
C ALA A 63 -8.16 -29.59 -7.92
N TYR A 64 -8.16 -28.39 -7.31
CA TYR A 64 -7.41 -27.23 -7.74
C TYR A 64 -6.44 -26.91 -6.62
N ALA A 65 -5.17 -27.33 -6.77
CA ALA A 65 -4.11 -27.10 -5.81
C ALA A 65 -3.91 -25.59 -5.58
N ASN A 66 -4.63 -25.04 -4.61
CA ASN A 66 -4.39 -23.69 -4.10
C ASN A 66 -3.14 -23.75 -3.23
N ARG A 67 -1.98 -23.74 -3.92
CA ARG A 67 -0.63 -23.62 -3.36
C ARG A 67 -0.61 -22.47 -2.34
N ALA A 68 -0.66 -22.81 -1.06
CA ALA A 68 -0.85 -21.84 0.01
C ALA A 68 -0.19 -22.31 1.31
N PHE A 69 0.11 -21.36 2.19
CA PHE A 69 0.50 -21.65 3.57
C PHE A 69 -0.68 -21.40 4.48
N HIS A 70 -1.02 -22.36 5.33
CA HIS A 70 -2.04 -22.18 6.36
C HIS A 70 -1.40 -21.55 7.59
N ILE A 71 -1.89 -20.37 7.97
CA ILE A 71 -1.53 -19.66 9.19
C ILE A 71 -2.29 -20.26 10.38
N GLN A 72 -1.55 -20.64 11.40
CA GLN A 72 -2.02 -21.36 12.57
C GLN A 72 -1.42 -20.73 13.83
N GLU A 73 -2.04 -20.99 14.98
CA GLU A 73 -1.38 -20.77 16.27
C GLU A 73 -0.12 -21.63 16.38
N GLN A 74 0.78 -21.27 17.29
CA GLN A 74 2.04 -22.00 17.53
C GLN A 74 1.84 -23.48 17.89
N ASP A 75 0.68 -23.84 18.48
CA ASP A 75 0.32 -25.22 18.80
C ASP A 75 -0.29 -26.00 17.62
N GLY A 76 -0.34 -25.39 16.43
CA GLY A 76 -0.89 -25.99 15.22
C GLY A 76 -2.42 -25.96 15.14
N LYS A 77 -3.12 -25.26 16.03
CA LYS A 77 -4.57 -25.02 15.90
C LYS A 77 -4.87 -23.84 14.98
N GLU A 78 -6.12 -23.74 14.56
CA GLU A 78 -6.62 -22.57 13.84
C GLU A 78 -6.40 -21.30 14.67
N VAL A 79 -6.09 -20.18 13.98
CA VAL A 79 -5.97 -18.87 14.63
C VAL A 79 -7.26 -18.56 15.39
N ASN A 80 -7.14 -18.09 16.64
CA ASN A 80 -8.29 -17.90 17.52
C ASN A 80 -9.36 -17.00 16.88
N GLY A 81 -10.61 -17.48 16.81
CA GLY A 81 -11.74 -16.78 16.18
C GLY A 81 -11.74 -16.80 14.65
N ARG A 82 -10.79 -17.49 14.02
CA ARG A 82 -10.64 -17.59 12.56
C ARG A 82 -10.65 -19.05 12.10
N SER A 83 -10.80 -19.25 10.80
CA SER A 83 -10.72 -20.57 10.19
C SER A 83 -10.11 -20.48 8.80
N HIS A 84 -9.18 -21.38 8.51
CA HIS A 84 -8.55 -21.58 7.21
C HIS A 84 -7.91 -20.29 6.65
N ILE A 85 -7.10 -19.63 7.48
CA ILE A 85 -6.38 -18.43 7.06
C ILE A 85 -5.18 -18.82 6.25
N LEU A 86 -5.13 -18.36 5.01
CA LEU A 86 -4.10 -18.75 4.07
C LEU A 86 -3.20 -17.57 3.71
N ILE A 87 -1.96 -17.87 3.38
CA ILE A 87 -1.10 -17.05 2.54
C ILE A 87 -1.20 -17.64 1.14
N HIS A 88 -1.78 -16.91 0.19
CA HIS A 88 -2.03 -17.42 -1.15
C HIS A 88 -1.92 -16.35 -2.24
N SER A 89 -2.04 -16.79 -3.49
CA SER A 89 -2.05 -15.87 -4.64
C SER A 89 -3.43 -15.26 -4.81
N GLY A 90 -3.46 -13.95 -5.06
CA GLY A 90 -4.64 -13.17 -5.41
C GLY A 90 -4.18 -11.77 -5.78
N ASN A 91 -5.04 -11.00 -6.43
CA ASN A 91 -4.68 -9.67 -6.92
C ASN A 91 -5.49 -8.58 -6.22
N PHE A 92 -6.77 -8.85 -5.94
CA PHE A 92 -7.68 -7.84 -5.42
C PHE A 92 -7.92 -8.05 -3.93
N PHE A 93 -8.16 -6.99 -3.16
CA PHE A 93 -8.48 -7.14 -1.73
C PHE A 93 -9.73 -8.02 -1.51
N THR A 94 -10.63 -8.08 -2.49
CA THR A 94 -11.82 -8.96 -2.49
C THR A 94 -11.48 -10.45 -2.63
N ASP A 95 -10.28 -10.80 -3.09
CA ASP A 95 -9.79 -12.18 -3.16
C ASP A 95 -9.35 -12.71 -1.79
N THR A 96 -9.00 -11.81 -0.86
CA THR A 96 -8.46 -12.17 0.45
C THR A 96 -9.47 -12.95 1.29
N LYS A 97 -10.71 -12.45 1.43
CA LYS A 97 -11.68 -12.92 2.43
C LYS A 97 -11.03 -13.13 3.81
N GLY A 98 -10.16 -12.19 4.20
CA GLY A 98 -9.41 -12.21 5.45
C GLY A 98 -8.18 -13.13 5.48
N CYS A 99 -7.79 -13.71 4.34
CA CYS A 99 -6.46 -14.29 4.10
C CYS A 99 -5.42 -13.20 3.82
N VAL A 100 -4.16 -13.61 3.71
CA VAL A 100 -3.03 -12.79 3.26
C VAL A 100 -2.72 -13.12 1.80
N LEU A 101 -2.69 -12.10 0.95
CA LEU A 101 -2.20 -12.25 -0.42
C LEU A 101 -0.75 -11.81 -0.50
N LEU A 102 0.07 -12.55 -1.25
CA LEU A 102 1.44 -12.15 -1.58
C LEU A 102 1.59 -11.88 -3.06
N GLY A 103 2.38 -10.86 -3.39
CA GLY A 103 2.72 -10.48 -4.75
C GLY A 103 3.86 -9.48 -4.79
N ARG A 104 4.17 -8.94 -5.97
CA ARG A 104 5.25 -7.97 -6.15
C ARG A 104 4.78 -6.80 -6.99
N GLY A 105 4.68 -5.67 -6.32
CA GLY A 105 4.22 -4.40 -6.85
C GLY A 105 2.70 -4.26 -6.77
N TYR A 106 2.27 -3.01 -6.92
CA TYR A 106 0.87 -2.65 -6.93
C TYR A 106 0.54 -1.84 -8.19
N ALA A 107 -0.68 -2.01 -8.70
CA ALA A 107 -1.27 -1.11 -9.67
C ALA A 107 -2.78 -1.09 -9.51
N ASP A 108 -3.42 -0.01 -9.95
CA ASP A 108 -4.88 0.06 -10.08
C ASP A 108 -5.29 -0.67 -11.36
N LEU A 109 -5.81 -1.90 -11.21
CA LEU A 109 -6.08 -2.80 -12.32
C LEU A 109 -7.54 -2.68 -12.79
N GLU A 110 -7.73 -2.87 -14.09
CA GLU A 110 -9.05 -3.09 -14.67
C GLU A 110 -9.19 -4.56 -15.03
N LEU A 111 -10.28 -5.20 -14.60
CA LEU A 111 -10.58 -6.59 -14.95
C LEU A 111 -12.07 -6.77 -15.23
N LYS A 112 -12.39 -7.08 -16.48
CA LYS A 112 -13.75 -7.40 -16.91
C LYS A 112 -13.84 -8.86 -17.38
N THR A 113 -14.47 -9.70 -16.59
CA THR A 113 -14.82 -11.08 -16.91
C THR A 113 -16.34 -11.27 -16.78
N LYS A 114 -16.84 -12.47 -17.07
CA LYS A 114 -18.25 -12.81 -16.85
C LYS A 114 -18.63 -12.79 -15.35
N SER A 115 -17.66 -12.97 -14.45
CA SER A 115 -17.89 -13.13 -13.01
C SER A 115 -17.36 -11.96 -12.16
N LYS A 116 -16.52 -11.09 -12.73
CA LYS A 116 -15.94 -9.93 -12.05
C LYS A 116 -15.90 -8.74 -12.99
N ASN A 117 -16.27 -7.56 -12.48
CA ASN A 117 -16.11 -6.30 -13.17
C ASN A 117 -15.44 -5.32 -12.21
N ILE A 118 -14.14 -5.14 -12.38
CA ILE A 118 -13.27 -4.28 -11.57
C ILE A 118 -12.83 -3.16 -12.48
N SER A 119 -13.24 -1.94 -12.13
CA SER A 119 -12.82 -0.72 -12.79
C SER A 119 -11.66 -0.11 -12.03
N LYS A 120 -10.89 0.74 -12.71
CA LYS A 120 -9.92 1.59 -12.03
C LYS A 120 -10.62 2.52 -11.05
N ASP A 121 -10.44 2.27 -9.77
CA ASP A 121 -11.14 2.94 -8.68
C ASP A 121 -10.17 3.63 -7.70
N GLY A 122 -8.87 3.61 -8.01
CA GLY A 122 -7.81 4.14 -7.17
C GLY A 122 -7.37 3.20 -6.06
N ILE A 123 -7.94 1.99 -5.96
CA ILE A 123 -7.52 0.97 -5.01
C ILE A 123 -6.36 0.17 -5.60
N LEU A 124 -5.32 -0.06 -4.78
CA LEU A 124 -4.11 -0.73 -5.23
C LEU A 124 -4.30 -2.25 -5.22
N ASP A 125 -4.15 -2.86 -6.40
CA ASP A 125 -4.19 -4.30 -6.58
C ASP A 125 -2.79 -4.89 -6.67
N LEU A 126 -2.64 -6.06 -6.08
CA LEU A 126 -1.39 -6.80 -5.97
C LEU A 126 -1.03 -7.45 -7.31
N LEU A 127 0.22 -7.30 -7.74
CA LEU A 127 0.72 -7.84 -9.01
C LEU A 127 1.52 -9.13 -8.78
N ASN A 128 1.71 -9.94 -9.84
CA ASN A 128 2.63 -11.08 -9.86
C ASN A 128 2.43 -12.13 -8.74
N SER A 129 1.21 -12.27 -8.22
CA SER A 129 0.93 -13.06 -7.02
C SER A 129 1.23 -14.56 -7.18
N GLY A 130 0.85 -15.17 -8.31
CA GLY A 130 1.12 -16.58 -8.59
C GLY A 130 2.62 -16.93 -8.66
N LYS A 131 3.43 -16.05 -9.27
CA LYS A 131 4.89 -16.23 -9.33
C LYS A 131 5.52 -16.06 -7.94
N THR A 132 5.06 -15.07 -7.20
CA THR A 132 5.55 -14.76 -5.85
C THR A 132 5.34 -15.92 -4.88
N ILE A 133 4.12 -16.49 -4.87
CA ILE A 133 3.83 -17.70 -4.07
C ILE A 133 4.62 -18.91 -4.54
N SER A 134 4.83 -19.04 -5.87
CA SER A 134 5.60 -20.16 -6.41
C SER A 134 7.04 -20.17 -5.94
N GLU A 135 7.64 -18.99 -5.86
CA GLU A 135 9.01 -18.78 -5.39
C GLU A 135 9.14 -19.06 -3.89
N LEU A 136 8.22 -18.53 -3.07
CA LEU A 136 8.20 -18.80 -1.63
C LEU A 136 8.12 -20.31 -1.33
N ILE A 137 7.24 -21.03 -2.04
CA ILE A 137 7.11 -22.49 -1.89
C ILE A 137 8.38 -23.24 -2.31
N GLY A 138 9.14 -22.70 -3.27
CA GLY A 138 10.41 -23.28 -3.68
C GLY A 138 11.52 -23.13 -2.62
N LEU A 139 11.36 -22.17 -1.71
CA LEU A 139 12.33 -21.89 -0.65
C LEU A 139 12.01 -22.62 0.65
N VAL A 140 10.74 -22.79 0.99
CA VAL A 140 10.33 -23.25 2.33
C VAL A 140 9.00 -24.01 2.35
N CYS A 141 8.89 -25.02 3.22
CA CYS A 141 7.66 -25.77 3.47
C CYS A 141 6.87 -25.26 4.69
N ASP A 142 7.54 -24.73 5.69
CA ASP A 142 6.91 -24.08 6.84
C ASP A 142 7.86 -23.06 7.49
N PHE A 143 7.30 -22.05 8.14
CA PHE A 143 8.07 -21.02 8.82
C PHE A 143 7.29 -20.44 10.00
N ASP A 144 8.03 -19.93 10.98
CA ASP A 144 7.47 -19.06 12.01
C ASP A 144 7.12 -17.71 11.38
N LEU A 145 5.92 -17.22 11.63
CA LEU A 145 5.42 -15.97 11.08
C LEU A 145 5.19 -14.98 12.22
N GLU A 146 5.89 -13.87 12.18
CA GLU A 146 5.61 -12.71 13.01
C GLU A 146 4.81 -11.68 12.20
N ILE A 147 3.63 -11.32 12.67
CA ILE A 147 2.82 -10.24 12.09
C ILE A 147 2.93 -9.02 12.99
N ILE A 148 3.52 -7.98 12.45
CA ILE A 148 3.69 -6.70 13.13
C ILE A 148 3.04 -5.58 12.34
N THR A 149 2.79 -4.48 13.02
CA THR A 149 2.61 -3.18 12.38
C THR A 149 3.95 -2.46 12.40
N SER A 150 4.26 -1.71 11.34
CA SER A 150 5.30 -0.69 11.47
C SER A 150 4.90 0.22 12.65
N GLN A 151 5.75 0.33 13.67
CA GLN A 151 5.39 0.81 15.01
C GLN A 151 4.35 1.95 15.05
N LYS A 152 3.24 1.70 15.76
CA LYS A 152 2.56 2.68 16.62
C LYS A 152 1.74 1.95 17.70
N GLU A 153 2.29 1.82 18.90
CA GLU A 153 1.53 1.71 20.16
C GLU A 153 2.08 2.81 21.08
N SER A 154 1.32 3.72 21.69
CA SER A 154 -0.09 3.65 22.07
C SER A 154 -0.70 5.05 22.34
N THR A 155 -2.03 5.09 22.25
CA THR A 155 -3.02 5.96 22.92
C THR A 155 -3.36 7.38 22.43
N SER A 156 -4.68 7.60 22.45
CA SER A 156 -5.56 8.72 22.03
C SER A 156 -5.69 9.00 20.53
N GLU A 157 -6.96 9.05 20.12
CA GLU A 157 -7.50 9.42 18.82
C GLU A 157 -6.77 10.61 18.19
N GLU A 158 -5.85 10.35 17.27
CA GLU A 158 -5.32 11.37 16.37
C GLU A 158 -5.40 10.84 14.93
N GLU A 159 -6.26 11.51 14.16
CA GLU A 159 -6.49 11.30 12.73
C GLU A 159 -5.14 11.34 11.98
N GLU A 160 -4.95 10.45 11.00
CA GLU A 160 -3.76 10.42 10.12
C GLU A 160 -3.45 11.81 9.55
N GLU A 161 -2.42 12.50 10.05
CA GLU A 161 -1.99 13.77 9.44
C GLU A 161 -1.34 13.50 8.09
N ILE A 162 -2.10 13.76 7.03
CA ILE A 162 -1.58 13.98 5.68
C ILE A 162 -0.61 15.17 5.78
N TYR A 163 0.67 14.95 5.46
CA TYR A 163 1.72 15.98 5.55
C TYR A 163 1.62 16.97 4.37
N ILE A 164 0.56 17.77 4.39
CA ILE A 164 0.30 18.86 3.43
C ILE A 164 1.18 20.05 3.84
N LYS A 165 1.93 20.61 2.89
CA LYS A 165 2.73 21.83 3.04
C LYS A 165 2.24 22.95 2.12
N GLU A 166 2.67 24.18 2.42
CA GLU A 166 2.40 25.33 1.55
C GLU A 166 3.02 25.11 0.16
N GLY A 167 2.26 25.46 -0.88
CA GLY A 167 2.63 25.23 -2.28
C GLY A 167 2.15 23.91 -2.86
N ASP A 168 1.66 22.98 -2.04
CA ASP A 168 1.12 21.71 -2.54
C ASP A 168 -0.15 21.92 -3.37
N LEU A 169 -0.29 21.12 -4.42
CA LEU A 169 -1.55 20.92 -5.11
C LEU A 169 -2.26 19.75 -4.42
N VAL A 170 -3.56 19.90 -4.15
CA VAL A 170 -4.39 18.93 -3.42
C VAL A 170 -5.74 18.76 -4.11
N ILE A 171 -6.37 17.60 -3.98
CA ILE A 171 -7.73 17.32 -4.43
C ILE A 171 -8.68 17.12 -3.26
N VAL A 172 -9.95 17.43 -3.47
CA VAL A 172 -11.02 17.11 -2.51
C VAL A 172 -11.33 15.61 -2.54
N ASP A 173 -11.23 14.94 -1.38
CA ASP A 173 -11.51 13.51 -1.25
C ASP A 173 -12.64 13.24 -0.23
N VAL A 174 -13.88 13.47 -0.68
CA VAL A 174 -15.09 13.19 0.09
C VAL A 174 -16.16 12.56 -0.82
N SER A 175 -17.11 11.81 -0.26
CA SER A 175 -18.20 11.19 -1.02
C SER A 175 -19.31 12.15 -1.45
N SER A 176 -19.37 13.35 -0.85
CA SER A 176 -20.41 14.36 -1.13
C SER A 176 -19.78 15.70 -1.57
N SER A 177 -19.72 16.67 -0.67
CA SER A 177 -19.14 18.00 -0.95
C SER A 177 -18.39 18.54 0.27
N LEU A 178 -17.25 19.17 0.03
CA LEU A 178 -16.42 19.82 1.04
C LEU A 178 -16.73 21.32 1.10
N ASN A 179 -16.92 21.88 2.30
CA ASN A 179 -17.20 23.31 2.47
C ASN A 179 -15.89 24.12 2.48
N LEU A 180 -15.78 25.09 1.57
CA LEU A 180 -14.76 26.15 1.60
C LEU A 180 -15.25 27.27 2.53
N ARG A 181 -14.46 27.66 3.53
CA ARG A 181 -14.90 28.55 4.62
C ARG A 181 -14.07 29.83 4.72
N THR A 182 -14.65 30.87 5.33
CA THR A 182 -13.94 32.14 5.57
C THR A 182 -12.85 32.08 6.64
N SER A 183 -12.84 31.06 7.52
CA SER A 183 -11.84 30.92 8.60
C SER A 183 -11.69 29.45 9.02
N THR A 184 -10.73 29.17 9.89
CA THR A 184 -10.41 27.84 10.45
C THR A 184 -11.44 27.34 11.48
N SER A 185 -12.74 27.53 11.22
CA SER A 185 -13.83 27.16 12.13
C SER A 185 -14.98 26.50 11.40
N ALA A 186 -15.45 25.36 11.90
CA ALA A 186 -16.62 24.66 11.35
C ALA A 186 -17.93 25.49 11.43
N LYS A 187 -17.95 26.55 12.24
CA LYS A 187 -19.10 27.46 12.38
C LYS A 187 -19.02 28.70 11.48
N SER A 188 -17.87 28.95 10.82
CA SER A 188 -17.73 30.14 10.00
C SER A 188 -18.49 30.06 8.69
N ARG A 189 -18.77 31.21 8.09
CA ARG A 189 -19.51 31.33 6.83
C ARG A 189 -18.89 30.44 5.75
N ILE A 190 -19.75 29.71 5.04
CA ILE A 190 -19.38 28.91 3.87
C ILE A 190 -19.30 29.88 2.68
N ILE A 191 -18.17 29.85 1.98
CA ILE A 191 -17.93 30.57 0.73
C ILE A 191 -18.51 29.75 -0.43
N GLU A 192 -18.16 28.47 -0.48
CA GLU A 192 -18.53 27.55 -1.55
C GLU A 192 -18.57 26.08 -1.09
N ARG A 193 -19.22 25.21 -1.87
CA ARG A 193 -19.19 23.75 -1.71
C ARG A 193 -18.44 23.11 -2.88
N LEU A 194 -17.29 22.51 -2.57
CA LEU A 194 -16.38 21.86 -3.50
C LEU A 194 -16.79 20.38 -3.69
N LYS A 195 -16.74 19.88 -4.91
CA LYS A 195 -17.08 18.48 -5.22
C LYS A 195 -15.85 17.59 -5.07
N LYS A 196 -16.04 16.27 -4.99
CA LYS A 196 -14.93 15.30 -5.07
C LYS A 196 -14.07 15.57 -6.31
N GLY A 197 -12.75 15.54 -6.15
CA GLY A 197 -11.78 15.76 -7.22
C GLY A 197 -11.55 17.23 -7.59
N THR A 198 -12.17 18.20 -6.91
CA THR A 198 -11.86 19.62 -7.12
C THR A 198 -10.40 19.90 -6.75
N LYS A 199 -9.65 20.51 -7.67
CA LYS A 199 -8.24 20.87 -7.51
C LYS A 199 -8.09 22.15 -6.71
N LEU A 200 -7.13 22.15 -5.80
CA LEU A 200 -6.87 23.21 -4.83
C LEU A 200 -5.36 23.44 -4.73
N LYS A 201 -4.95 24.69 -4.60
CA LYS A 201 -3.56 25.03 -4.27
C LYS A 201 -3.47 25.45 -2.81
N VAL A 202 -2.61 24.82 -2.02
CA VAL A 202 -2.39 25.17 -0.62
C VAL A 202 -1.51 26.41 -0.55
N ILE A 203 -2.03 27.46 0.09
CA ILE A 203 -1.36 28.76 0.21
C ILE A 203 -1.02 29.13 1.66
N ALA A 204 -1.58 28.44 2.64
CA ALA A 204 -1.16 28.53 4.04
C ALA A 204 -1.72 27.34 4.83
N ILE A 205 -1.11 27.03 5.97
CA ILE A 205 -1.57 25.99 6.89
C ILE A 205 -1.73 26.57 8.28
N LYS A 206 -2.80 26.15 8.96
CA LYS A 206 -3.02 26.48 10.35
C LYS A 206 -3.75 25.33 11.04
N GLU A 207 -3.05 24.64 11.94
CA GLU A 207 -3.59 23.47 12.67
C GLU A 207 -4.22 22.48 11.68
N GLU A 208 -5.47 22.07 11.88
CA GLU A 208 -6.21 21.12 11.04
C GLU A 208 -6.77 21.70 9.74
N TRP A 209 -6.37 22.92 9.38
CA TRP A 209 -6.91 23.63 8.23
C TRP A 209 -5.83 24.03 7.23
N SER A 210 -6.19 23.87 5.96
CA SER A 210 -5.42 24.39 4.84
C SER A 210 -6.17 25.57 4.24
N LYS A 211 -5.49 26.71 4.14
CA LYS A 211 -5.94 27.81 3.28
C LYS A 211 -5.62 27.41 1.86
N VAL A 212 -6.64 27.41 1.01
CA VAL A 212 -6.56 26.95 -0.35
C VAL A 212 -7.10 28.00 -1.32
N GLU A 213 -6.56 27.99 -2.52
CA GLU A 213 -7.04 28.76 -3.67
C GLU A 213 -7.62 27.80 -4.71
N THR A 214 -8.79 28.15 -5.26
CA THR A 214 -9.39 27.46 -6.41
C THR A 214 -10.19 28.44 -7.25
N GLN A 215 -9.98 28.43 -8.58
CA GLN A 215 -10.69 29.29 -9.54
C GLN A 215 -10.71 30.79 -9.16
N GLY A 216 -9.64 31.28 -8.53
CA GLY A 216 -9.51 32.68 -8.07
C GLY A 216 -10.24 33.01 -6.76
N ILE A 217 -10.76 32.00 -6.05
CA ILE A 217 -11.43 32.13 -4.76
C ILE A 217 -10.54 31.48 -3.69
N GLU A 218 -10.34 32.20 -2.59
CA GLU A 218 -9.58 31.70 -1.43
C GLU A 218 -10.49 31.36 -0.24
N GLY A 219 -10.12 30.33 0.51
CA GLY A 219 -10.78 29.99 1.76
C GLY A 219 -10.08 28.86 2.50
N TRP A 220 -10.68 28.39 3.58
CA TRP A 220 -10.15 27.35 4.45
C TRP A 220 -10.95 26.05 4.31
N VAL A 221 -10.24 24.93 4.22
CA VAL A 221 -10.79 23.57 4.24
C VAL A 221 -10.08 22.74 5.31
N ALA A 222 -10.75 21.73 5.86
CA ALA A 222 -10.12 20.83 6.82
C ALA A 222 -9.19 19.86 6.08
N LYS A 223 -7.96 19.68 6.58
CA LYS A 223 -6.90 18.85 5.98
C LYS A 223 -7.37 17.43 5.67
N LYS A 224 -8.15 16.82 6.57
CA LYS A 224 -8.63 15.43 6.42
C LYS A 224 -9.56 15.15 5.24
N TYR A 225 -10.04 16.19 4.56
CA TYR A 225 -10.93 16.06 3.41
C TYR A 225 -10.25 16.40 2.09
N ILE A 226 -8.94 16.61 2.14
CA ILE A 226 -8.10 16.90 0.99
C ILE A 226 -6.90 15.96 0.98
N SER A 227 -6.50 15.51 -0.19
CA SER A 227 -5.34 14.65 -0.39
C SER A 227 -4.39 15.30 -1.39
N LEU A 228 -3.08 15.06 -1.25
CA LEU A 228 -2.10 15.57 -2.21
C LEU A 228 -2.52 15.20 -3.64
N GLU A 229 -2.61 16.22 -4.49
CA GLU A 229 -2.72 16.08 -5.94
C GLU A 229 -1.33 15.72 -6.43
N GLY A 230 -0.96 14.47 -6.18
CA GLY A 230 0.30 13.89 -6.55
C GLY A 230 0.04 12.68 -7.41
N GLU A 231 0.08 12.87 -8.72
CA GLU A 231 0.39 11.79 -9.63
C GLU A 231 1.79 11.27 -9.27
N TYR A 232 1.84 10.29 -8.35
CA TYR A 232 3.06 9.54 -8.12
C TYR A 232 3.59 9.14 -9.49
N PRO A 233 4.82 9.52 -9.85
CA PRO A 233 5.35 9.18 -11.15
C PRO A 233 5.26 7.67 -11.29
N ALA A 234 4.58 7.27 -12.36
CA ALA A 234 4.46 5.87 -12.69
C ALA A 234 5.71 5.48 -13.46
N VAL A 235 6.26 4.31 -13.11
CA VAL A 235 7.33 3.69 -13.89
C VAL A 235 6.84 3.49 -15.32
N LYS A 236 7.61 3.92 -16.32
CA LYS A 236 7.30 3.77 -17.73
C LYS A 236 8.42 3.04 -18.45
N ILE A 237 8.20 1.78 -18.76
CA ILE A 237 9.17 0.90 -19.43
C ILE A 237 8.49 0.11 -20.56
N LYS A 238 9.24 -0.24 -21.60
CA LYS A 238 8.72 -0.99 -22.77
C LYS A 238 8.54 -2.48 -22.49
N SER A 239 9.44 -3.07 -21.71
CA SER A 239 9.44 -4.47 -21.29
C SER A 239 10.37 -4.66 -20.09
N GLY A 240 10.22 -5.76 -19.35
CA GLY A 240 11.04 -6.07 -18.18
C GLY A 240 10.61 -5.28 -16.93
N TYR A 241 11.59 -4.83 -16.16
CA TYR A 241 11.41 -4.08 -14.92
C TYR A 241 12.46 -2.97 -14.79
N LEU A 242 12.13 -1.91 -14.05
CA LEU A 242 13.04 -0.83 -13.71
C LEU A 242 13.83 -1.20 -12.46
N ASN A 243 15.16 -1.23 -12.55
CA ASN A 243 16.00 -1.48 -11.38
C ASN A 243 15.91 -0.30 -10.39
N ILE A 244 15.74 -0.62 -9.11
CA ILE A 244 15.98 0.29 -7.99
C ILE A 244 17.36 -0.06 -7.39
N ARG A 245 18.18 0.96 -7.10
CA ARG A 245 19.59 0.78 -6.71
C ARG A 245 19.92 1.47 -5.40
N GLU A 246 20.92 0.98 -4.68
CA GLU A 246 21.29 1.58 -3.39
C GLU A 246 21.84 3.02 -3.56
N GLU A 247 22.44 3.28 -4.72
CA GLU A 247 23.02 4.56 -5.09
C GLU A 247 22.61 5.00 -6.50
N GLY A 248 22.70 6.30 -6.77
CA GLY A 248 22.36 6.92 -8.07
C GLY A 248 23.41 6.64 -9.17
N GLN A 249 23.66 5.37 -9.47
CA GLN A 249 24.57 4.95 -10.53
C GLN A 249 24.18 3.58 -11.12
N ALA A 250 24.37 3.39 -12.42
CA ALA A 250 23.92 2.19 -13.14
C ALA A 250 24.65 0.89 -12.75
N SER A 251 25.81 0.99 -12.10
CA SER A 251 26.60 -0.13 -11.59
C SER A 251 26.25 -0.53 -10.15
N ALA A 252 25.48 0.29 -9.41
CA ALA A 252 25.19 0.03 -8.00
C ALA A 252 24.33 -1.21 -7.79
N VAL A 253 24.45 -1.79 -6.59
CA VAL A 253 23.71 -2.97 -6.14
C VAL A 253 22.22 -2.74 -6.34
N LYS A 254 21.54 -3.75 -6.87
CA LYS A 254 20.08 -3.73 -7.01
C LYS A 254 19.47 -3.94 -5.64
N VAL A 255 18.58 -3.03 -5.26
CA VAL A 255 17.79 -3.12 -4.02
C VAL A 255 16.64 -4.12 -4.19
N LEU A 256 16.26 -4.42 -5.43
CA LEU A 256 15.20 -5.36 -5.75
C LEU A 256 15.55 -6.16 -7.01
N ASP A 257 15.69 -7.47 -6.88
CA ASP A 257 16.11 -8.35 -7.98
C ASP A 257 15.14 -8.35 -9.17
N GLN A 258 13.84 -8.22 -8.91
CA GLN A 258 12.80 -8.14 -9.95
C GLN A 258 12.39 -6.71 -10.29
N GLY A 259 13.04 -5.70 -9.70
CA GLY A 259 12.77 -4.28 -9.94
C GLY A 259 11.30 -3.86 -9.81
N LEU A 260 11.03 -2.66 -10.32
CA LEU A 260 9.71 -2.03 -10.38
C LEU A 260 9.04 -2.31 -11.72
N ASN A 261 7.76 -2.64 -11.69
CA ASN A 261 6.99 -2.95 -12.89
C ASN A 261 6.53 -1.69 -13.61
N ASN A 262 6.18 -1.83 -14.89
CA ASN A 262 5.53 -0.75 -15.63
C ASN A 262 4.24 -0.31 -14.94
N LEU A 263 4.04 0.99 -14.86
CA LEU A 263 2.97 1.72 -14.17
C LEU A 263 3.01 1.67 -12.63
N GLU A 264 4.01 1.03 -12.03
CA GLU A 264 4.18 1.04 -10.58
C GLU A 264 4.47 2.48 -10.11
N LYS A 265 3.70 2.94 -9.13
CA LYS A 265 3.78 4.30 -8.60
C LYS A 265 4.86 4.38 -7.51
N VAL A 266 5.65 5.46 -7.52
CA VAL A 266 6.72 5.68 -6.54
C VAL A 266 6.67 7.07 -5.92
N GLU A 267 7.01 7.17 -4.64
CA GLU A 267 7.19 8.43 -3.93
C GLU A 267 8.62 8.94 -4.20
N ILE A 268 8.79 10.18 -4.69
CA ILE A 268 10.12 10.79 -4.81
C ILE A 268 10.49 11.37 -3.44
N LEU A 269 11.58 10.87 -2.86
CA LEU A 269 12.13 11.36 -1.60
C LEU A 269 13.20 12.43 -1.84
N GLU A 270 14.04 12.25 -2.86
CA GLU A 270 15.17 13.13 -3.17
C GLU A 270 15.47 13.12 -4.67
N GLU A 271 15.93 14.25 -5.20
CA GLU A 271 16.38 14.39 -6.58
C GLU A 271 17.87 14.73 -6.60
N LYS A 272 18.66 13.91 -7.31
CA LYS A 272 20.10 14.09 -7.46
C LYS A 272 20.52 13.82 -8.90
N ASN A 273 20.69 14.89 -9.67
CA ASN A 273 20.94 14.83 -11.12
C ASN A 273 19.85 13.98 -11.80
N ASP A 274 20.25 13.04 -12.67
CA ASP A 274 19.32 12.16 -13.38
C ASP A 274 18.76 11.01 -12.54
N TRP A 275 19.14 10.92 -11.26
CA TRP A 275 18.70 9.86 -10.34
C TRP A 275 17.77 10.42 -9.27
N LEU A 276 16.65 9.74 -9.10
CA LEU A 276 15.66 10.06 -8.10
C LEU A 276 15.72 8.99 -7.02
N ARG A 277 15.97 9.41 -5.77
CA ARG A 277 15.75 8.52 -4.63
C ARG A 277 14.25 8.40 -4.46
N VAL A 278 13.75 7.19 -4.61
CA VAL A 278 12.34 6.89 -4.50
C VAL A 278 12.09 5.93 -3.35
N ARG A 279 10.92 6.06 -2.73
CA ARG A 279 10.36 5.02 -1.88
C ARG A 279 9.35 4.23 -2.69
N CYS A 280 9.51 2.92 -2.65
CA CYS A 280 8.53 1.99 -3.18
C CYS A 280 8.41 0.81 -2.23
N ARG A 281 7.19 0.52 -1.77
CA ARG A 281 6.93 -0.55 -0.78
C ARG A 281 7.63 -0.19 0.54
N VAL A 282 8.54 -1.04 1.04
CA VAL A 282 9.41 -0.76 2.20
C VAL A 282 10.84 -0.37 1.82
N LEU A 283 11.16 -0.42 0.53
CA LEU A 283 12.51 -0.20 0.04
C LEU A 283 12.66 1.25 -0.42
N SER A 284 13.83 1.82 -0.16
CA SER A 284 14.24 3.09 -0.72
C SER A 284 15.50 2.88 -1.54
N GLY A 285 15.58 3.56 -2.67
CA GLY A 285 16.73 3.47 -3.56
C GLY A 285 16.56 4.40 -4.73
N PHE A 286 17.55 4.42 -5.60
CA PHE A 286 17.63 5.32 -6.73
C PHE A 286 17.13 4.66 -8.01
N VAL A 287 16.31 5.39 -8.75
CA VAL A 287 15.88 5.06 -10.11
C VAL A 287 16.24 6.21 -11.05
N HIS A 288 16.47 5.91 -12.32
CA HIS A 288 16.78 6.94 -13.31
C HIS A 288 15.50 7.67 -13.74
N ASN A 289 15.52 9.00 -13.73
CA ASN A 289 14.36 9.87 -13.96
C ASN A 289 13.67 9.63 -15.32
N GLU A 290 14.42 9.21 -16.35
CA GLU A 290 13.86 8.98 -17.69
C GLU A 290 12.70 7.96 -17.71
N TYR A 291 12.71 7.02 -16.75
CA TYR A 291 11.71 5.95 -16.61
C TYR A 291 10.54 6.35 -15.72
N LEU A 292 10.52 7.57 -15.22
CA LEU A 292 9.41 8.11 -14.44
C LEU A 292 8.60 9.08 -15.31
N ARG A 293 7.28 8.98 -15.21
CA ARG A 293 6.33 9.91 -15.83
C ARG A 293 5.34 10.37 -14.78
N LYS A 294 5.38 11.67 -14.47
CA LYS A 294 4.27 12.36 -13.79
C LYS A 294 3.03 12.21 -14.69
N GLY A 295 1.87 12.01 -14.10
CA GLY A 295 0.67 11.57 -14.80
C GLY A 295 0.14 12.56 -15.85
N ILE A 296 -0.90 12.10 -16.53
CA ILE A 296 -1.60 12.70 -17.67
C ILE A 296 -3.05 12.89 -17.24
#